data_AF-A0A6P6WX18-F1
#
_entry.id   AF-A0A6P6WX18-F1
#
_cell.length_a   1.000
_cell.length_b   1.000
_cell.length_c   1.000
_cell.angle_alpha   90.00
_cell.angle_beta   90.00
_cell.angle_gamma   90.00
#
_symmetry.space_group_name_H-M   'P 1'
#
loop_
_entity.id
_entity.type
_entity.pdbx_description
1 polymer ?
#
loop_
_entity_poly.entity_id
_entity_poly.type
_entity_poly.pdbx_seq_one_letter_code
_entity_poly.pdbx_strand_id
1 'polypeptide(L)'
;MNSSASLQNSLPDDIALKIALSLQVSDVCSLGSCSRFWRELCGSDHVWEALYRDRWPAIDLGEESSADENGNHHLHQQLDLNLMFGFKDVQMFFLRPNINVLFNLIGLHYCFSKLDLPAECVAEALSMCRISERQVCVRWWKLGRWFYGFRLRDESLSRNVTLGDLATSKEEEVLGVLHRGAIHEVLRVQISAAKPECTPW
;
A
#
# COMPACT_ATOMS: atom_id res chain seq x y z
N MET A 1 4.40 4.41 46.06
CA MET A 1 3.22 3.53 45.97
C MET A 1 3.32 2.80 44.64
N ASN A 2 3.59 1.50 44.70
CA ASN A 2 3.91 0.64 43.56
C ASN A 2 2.66 0.36 42.72
N SER A 3 2.71 0.65 41.42
CA SER A 3 1.86 0.01 40.41
C SER A 3 2.74 -0.60 39.32
N SER A 4 3.65 -1.47 39.75
CA SER A 4 4.31 -2.51 38.96
C SER A 4 3.33 -3.63 38.57
N ALA A 5 2.09 -3.26 38.20
CA ALA A 5 0.99 -4.19 37.94
C ALA A 5 0.53 -4.18 36.46
N SER A 6 1.07 -3.31 35.61
CA SER A 6 0.72 -3.28 34.18
C SER A 6 1.57 -4.19 33.28
N LEU A 7 2.73 -4.65 33.76
CA LEU A 7 3.65 -5.51 32.98
C LEU A 7 3.25 -6.99 32.97
N GLN A 8 2.26 -7.40 33.77
CA GLN A 8 1.82 -8.81 33.84
C GLN A 8 0.54 -9.11 33.04
N ASN A 9 -0.05 -8.10 32.40
CA ASN A 9 -1.27 -8.26 31.59
C ASN A 9 -1.06 -7.99 30.09
N SER A 10 0.18 -7.72 29.66
CA SER A 10 0.51 -7.58 28.24
C SER A 10 0.83 -8.94 27.65
N LEU A 11 0.19 -9.27 26.54
CA LEU A 11 0.57 -10.41 25.71
C LEU A 11 2.03 -10.23 25.28
N PRO A 12 2.91 -11.24 25.44
CA PRO A 12 4.28 -11.18 24.93
C PRO A 12 4.31 -10.87 23.43
N ASP A 13 5.28 -10.05 23.00
CA ASP A 13 5.38 -9.54 21.63
C ASP A 13 5.49 -10.66 20.58
N ASP A 14 6.18 -11.75 20.91
CA ASP A 14 6.33 -12.92 20.04
C ASP A 14 5.00 -13.66 19.80
N ILE A 15 4.17 -13.75 20.84
CA ILE A 15 2.82 -14.34 20.75
C ILE A 15 1.90 -13.39 19.99
N ALA A 16 1.98 -12.08 20.27
CA ALA A 16 1.22 -11.07 19.56
C ALA A 16 1.53 -11.07 18.06
N LEU A 17 2.80 -11.18 17.71
CA LEU A 17 3.26 -11.25 16.32
C LEU A 17 2.72 -12.51 15.63
N LYS A 18 2.79 -13.67 16.28
CA LYS A 18 2.18 -14.92 15.75
C LYS A 18 0.68 -14.78 15.51
N ILE A 19 -0.04 -14.11 16.40
CA ILE A 19 -1.47 -13.82 16.19
C ILE A 19 -1.64 -12.95 14.95
N ALA A 20 -0.92 -11.82 14.85
CA ALA A 20 -1.01 -10.94 13.69
C ALA A 20 -0.68 -11.63 12.36
N LEU A 21 0.33 -12.51 12.34
CA LEU A 21 0.74 -13.27 11.17
C LEU A 21 -0.25 -14.35 10.74
N SER A 22 -1.08 -14.85 11.66
CA SER A 22 -2.10 -15.86 11.36
C SER A 22 -3.40 -15.28 10.77
N LEU A 23 -3.51 -13.95 10.71
CA LEU A 23 -4.71 -13.24 10.28
C LEU A 23 -4.68 -12.88 8.79
N GLN A 24 -5.85 -12.72 8.19
CA GLN A 24 -5.94 -12.12 6.86
C GLN A 24 -5.62 -10.63 6.94
N VAL A 25 -5.08 -10.05 5.86
CA VAL A 25 -4.73 -8.61 5.75
C VAL A 25 -5.86 -7.68 6.24
N SER A 26 -7.13 -8.01 5.98
CA SER A 26 -8.28 -7.22 6.48
C SER A 26 -8.40 -7.24 8.00
N ASP A 27 -8.10 -8.37 8.62
CA ASP A 27 -8.23 -8.59 10.06
C ASP A 27 -7.03 -8.01 10.81
N VAL A 28 -5.85 -7.97 10.17
CA VAL A 28 -4.65 -7.27 10.67
C VAL A 28 -4.88 -5.77 10.78
N CYS A 29 -5.50 -5.14 9.78
CA CYS A 29 -5.89 -3.73 9.84
C CYS A 29 -6.90 -3.45 10.96
N SER A 30 -7.84 -4.39 11.16
CA SER A 30 -8.85 -4.29 12.22
C SER A 30 -8.22 -4.41 13.60
N LEU A 31 -7.30 -5.37 13.78
CA LEU A 31 -6.55 -5.57 15.03
C LEU A 31 -5.65 -4.38 15.37
N GLY A 32 -4.97 -3.81 14.38
CA GLY A 32 -4.15 -2.60 14.53
C GLY A 32 -4.96 -1.39 14.99
N SER A 33 -6.28 -1.37 14.78
CA SER A 33 -7.15 -0.29 15.22
C SER A 33 -7.61 -0.44 16.69
N CYS A 34 -7.41 -1.60 17.32
CA CYS A 34 -7.94 -1.91 18.65
C CYS A 34 -7.14 -1.32 19.81
N SER A 35 -5.83 -1.06 19.63
CA SER A 35 -4.99 -0.47 20.69
C SER A 35 -3.69 0.12 20.12
N ARG A 36 -2.98 0.93 20.92
CA ARG A 36 -1.66 1.45 20.52
C ARG A 36 -0.63 0.34 20.29
N PHE A 37 -0.61 -0.66 21.16
CA PHE A 37 0.25 -1.84 21.07
C PHE A 37 0.06 -2.57 19.72
N TRP A 38 -1.19 -2.92 19.40
CA TRP A 38 -1.52 -3.59 18.14
C TRP A 38 -1.28 -2.70 16.92
N ARG A 39 -1.49 -1.38 17.02
CA ARG A 39 -1.19 -0.45 15.93
C ARG A 39 0.29 -0.43 15.56
N GLU A 40 1.16 -0.41 16.57
CA GLU A 40 2.60 -0.44 16.39
C GLU A 40 3.06 -1.80 15.85
N LEU A 41 2.55 -2.89 16.42
CA LEU A 41 2.87 -4.24 15.98
C LEU A 41 2.38 -4.54 14.55
N CYS A 42 1.10 -4.29 14.24
CA CYS A 42 0.53 -4.50 12.91
C CYS A 42 1.02 -3.48 11.87
N GLY A 43 1.61 -2.37 12.31
CA GLY A 43 2.30 -1.42 11.44
C GLY A 43 3.75 -1.82 11.13
N SER A 44 4.28 -2.85 11.79
CA SER A 44 5.65 -3.32 11.57
C SER A 44 5.78 -4.02 10.21
N ASP A 45 6.86 -3.71 9.50
CA ASP A 45 7.16 -4.28 8.18
C ASP A 45 7.21 -5.81 8.20
N HIS A 46 7.63 -6.41 9.31
CA HIS A 46 7.73 -7.87 9.49
C HIS A 46 6.37 -8.57 9.36
N VAL A 47 5.29 -7.92 9.83
CA VAL A 47 3.93 -8.47 9.73
C VAL A 47 3.51 -8.53 8.26
N TRP A 48 3.74 -7.43 7.55
CA TRP A 48 3.38 -7.35 6.14
C TRP A 48 4.26 -8.24 5.27
N GLU A 49 5.58 -8.27 5.50
CA GLU A 49 6.52 -9.12 4.77
C GLU A 49 6.11 -10.60 4.83
N ALA A 50 5.85 -11.13 6.02
CA ALA A 50 5.46 -12.52 6.18
C ALA A 50 4.08 -12.82 5.57
N LEU A 51 3.10 -11.91 5.69
CA LEU A 51 1.81 -12.04 5.02
C LEU A 51 1.92 -11.99 3.48
N TYR A 52 2.89 -11.23 2.96
CA TYR A 52 3.22 -11.21 1.54
C TYR A 52 3.88 -12.51 1.09
N ARG A 53 4.85 -13.03 1.84
CA ARG A 53 5.52 -14.32 1.54
C ARG A 53 4.55 -15.49 1.53
N ASP A 54 3.64 -15.56 2.50
CA ASP A 54 2.64 -16.63 2.58
C ASP A 54 1.66 -16.62 1.40
N ARG A 55 1.25 -15.42 0.95
CA ARG A 55 0.35 -15.27 -0.20
C ARG A 55 1.05 -15.39 -1.55
N TRP A 56 2.35 -15.11 -1.63
CA TRP A 56 3.16 -15.23 -2.85
C TRP A 56 4.46 -16.00 -2.60
N PRO A 57 4.40 -17.33 -2.39
CA PRO A 57 5.60 -18.15 -2.11
C PRO A 57 6.60 -18.17 -3.28
N ALA A 58 6.14 -17.88 -4.50
CA ALA A 58 6.97 -17.88 -5.71
C ALA A 58 7.86 -16.62 -5.89
N ILE A 59 7.84 -15.68 -4.94
CA ILE A 59 8.74 -14.51 -4.90
C ILE A 59 10.03 -14.81 -4.13
N ASP A 60 10.27 -16.08 -3.74
CA ASP A 60 11.59 -16.51 -3.28
C ASP A 60 12.57 -16.44 -4.45
N LEU A 61 13.21 -15.27 -4.59
CA LEU A 61 14.32 -15.04 -5.49
C LEU A 61 15.41 -16.05 -5.12
N GLY A 62 15.78 -16.88 -6.09
CA GLY A 62 16.66 -18.03 -5.89
C GLY A 62 17.87 -17.73 -5.03
N GLU A 63 17.91 -18.31 -3.84
CA GLU A 63 19.15 -18.61 -3.14
C GLU A 63 19.81 -19.78 -3.90
N GLU A 64 20.66 -19.45 -4.88
CA GLU A 64 21.73 -20.38 -5.24
C GLU A 64 22.73 -20.45 -4.10
N SER A 65 22.63 -21.56 -3.38
CA SER A 65 23.63 -22.14 -2.49
C SER A 65 25.07 -21.84 -2.93
N SER A 66 25.85 -21.22 -2.04
CA SER A 66 27.23 -21.66 -1.82
C SER A 66 27.36 -22.07 -0.37
N ALA A 67 27.47 -23.39 -0.17
CA ALA A 67 27.91 -23.97 1.07
C ALA A 67 29.33 -23.46 1.35
N ASP A 68 29.54 -22.86 2.52
CA ASP A 68 30.83 -22.94 3.18
C ASP A 68 30.60 -23.15 4.67
N GLU A 69 31.13 -24.26 5.17
CA GLU A 69 31.06 -24.66 6.57
C GLU A 69 31.97 -23.75 7.39
N ASN A 70 31.41 -22.95 8.30
CA ASN A 70 31.94 -22.90 9.66
C ASN A 70 30.98 -22.20 10.63
N GLY A 71 30.71 -22.88 11.74
CA GLY A 71 29.76 -22.45 12.74
C GLY A 71 30.16 -21.15 13.46
N ASN A 72 29.16 -20.30 13.66
CA ASN A 72 28.96 -19.51 14.86
C ASN A 72 27.50 -19.08 14.94
N HIS A 73 26.70 -19.84 15.69
CA HIS A 73 25.31 -19.53 16.00
C HIS A 73 25.26 -18.67 17.28
N HIS A 74 25.24 -17.34 17.15
CA HIS A 74 24.66 -16.49 18.18
C HIS A 74 24.24 -15.12 17.63
N LEU A 75 22.91 -14.97 17.52
CA LEU A 75 22.14 -13.75 17.73
C LEU A 75 22.78 -12.46 17.22
N HIS A 76 22.49 -12.09 15.97
CA HIS A 76 22.22 -10.72 15.52
C HIS A 76 21.85 -10.80 14.02
N GLN A 77 20.84 -11.61 13.66
CA GLN A 77 20.14 -11.42 12.38
C GLN A 77 19.12 -10.30 12.60
N GLN A 78 19.66 -9.11 12.80
CA GLN A 78 19.00 -7.87 12.39
C GLN A 78 18.88 -8.01 10.88
N LEU A 79 17.83 -8.69 10.45
CA LEU A 79 17.44 -8.79 9.06
C LEU A 79 16.98 -7.40 8.67
N ASP A 80 17.96 -6.59 8.30
CA ASP A 80 17.81 -5.49 7.36
C ASP A 80 17.48 -6.12 6.00
N LEU A 81 16.39 -6.91 5.95
CA LEU A 81 15.72 -7.37 4.74
C LEU A 81 14.94 -6.16 4.22
N ASN A 82 15.70 -5.13 3.84
CA ASN A 82 15.23 -4.07 2.99
C ASN A 82 15.00 -4.70 1.61
N LEU A 83 13.91 -5.47 1.49
CA LEU A 83 13.41 -6.06 0.25
C LEU A 83 12.83 -4.92 -0.60
N MET A 84 13.66 -3.94 -0.91
CA MET A 84 13.31 -2.88 -1.84
C MET A 84 13.25 -3.50 -3.22
N PHE A 85 12.03 -3.72 -3.71
CA PHE A 85 11.81 -3.99 -5.12
C PHE A 85 12.52 -2.90 -5.94
N GLY A 86 13.43 -3.31 -6.82
CA GLY A 86 14.00 -2.41 -7.80
C GLY A 86 12.98 -2.11 -8.90
N PHE A 87 13.32 -1.18 -9.81
CA PHE A 87 12.41 -0.83 -10.91
C PHE A 87 12.04 -2.05 -11.78
N LYS A 88 13.00 -2.95 -12.00
CA LYS A 88 12.79 -4.19 -12.77
C LYS A 88 11.79 -5.12 -12.10
N ASP A 89 11.83 -5.23 -10.77
CA ASP A 89 10.87 -6.02 -10.02
C ASP A 89 9.48 -5.40 -10.11
N VAL A 90 9.39 -4.07 -10.02
CA VAL A 90 8.12 -3.35 -10.22
C VAL A 90 7.54 -3.64 -11.59
N GLN A 91 8.37 -3.61 -12.65
CA GLN A 91 7.95 -3.97 -14.00
C GLN A 91 7.44 -5.42 -14.08
N MET A 92 8.18 -6.37 -13.50
CA MET A 92 7.86 -7.79 -13.55
C MET A 92 6.60 -8.14 -12.76
N PHE A 93 6.37 -7.53 -11.60
CA PHE A 93 5.29 -7.90 -10.71
C PHE A 93 4.06 -7.02 -10.88
N PHE A 94 4.26 -5.70 -10.91
CA PHE A 94 3.19 -4.71 -10.85
C PHE A 94 2.85 -4.07 -12.19
N LEU A 95 3.74 -4.02 -13.19
CA LEU A 95 3.43 -3.43 -14.51
C LEU A 95 3.06 -4.48 -15.56
N ARG A 96 2.07 -5.31 -15.24
CA ARG A 96 1.54 -6.34 -16.16
C ARG A 96 0.08 -6.05 -16.54
N PRO A 97 -0.34 -6.38 -17.77
CA PRO A 97 -1.73 -6.19 -18.20
C PRO A 97 -2.70 -7.20 -17.56
N ASN A 98 -2.22 -8.39 -17.19
CA ASN A 98 -3.06 -9.50 -16.73
C ASN A 98 -3.39 -9.48 -15.22
N ILE A 99 -2.97 -8.45 -14.49
CA ILE A 99 -3.26 -8.28 -13.05
C ILE A 99 -4.32 -7.21 -12.83
N ASN A 100 -4.85 -7.07 -11.62
CA ASN A 100 -5.79 -5.99 -11.31
C ASN A 100 -5.12 -4.60 -11.45
N VAL A 101 -5.83 -3.63 -12.02
CA VAL A 101 -5.33 -2.25 -12.20
C VAL A 101 -4.94 -1.57 -10.89
N LEU A 102 -5.54 -1.97 -9.76
CA LEU A 102 -5.15 -1.48 -8.43
C LEU A 102 -3.72 -1.90 -8.07
N PHE A 103 -3.26 -3.08 -8.50
CA PHE A 103 -1.86 -3.46 -8.34
C PHE A 103 -0.94 -2.63 -9.23
N ASN A 104 -1.37 -2.30 -10.45
CA ASN A 104 -0.60 -1.38 -11.29
C ASN A 104 -0.49 0.00 -10.61
N LEU A 105 -1.56 0.49 -9.97
CA LEU A 105 -1.55 1.75 -9.23
C LEU A 105 -0.58 1.71 -8.03
N ILE A 106 -0.50 0.57 -7.31
CA ILE A 106 0.48 0.38 -6.24
C ILE A 106 1.92 0.46 -6.79
N GLY A 107 2.19 -0.24 -7.90
CA GLY A 107 3.50 -0.18 -8.57
C GLY A 107 3.85 1.23 -9.03
N LEU A 108 2.88 1.96 -9.59
CA LEU A 108 3.02 3.34 -10.00
C LEU A 108 3.39 4.25 -8.81
N HIS A 109 2.66 4.15 -7.70
CA HIS A 109 2.95 4.90 -6.49
C HIS A 109 4.34 4.55 -5.92
N TYR A 110 4.71 3.27 -5.93
CA TYR A 110 6.03 2.83 -5.46
C TYR A 110 7.17 3.42 -6.31
N CYS A 111 7.03 3.47 -7.64
CA CYS A 111 8.01 4.11 -8.54
C CYS A 111 8.30 5.56 -8.14
N PHE A 112 7.27 6.34 -7.81
CA PHE A 112 7.45 7.74 -7.43
C PHE A 112 7.87 7.92 -5.98
N SER A 113 7.25 7.22 -5.03
CA SER A 113 7.46 7.47 -3.60
C SER A 113 8.66 6.76 -3.00
N LYS A 114 9.07 5.62 -3.57
CA LYS A 114 10.16 4.80 -3.01
C LYS A 114 11.39 4.74 -3.91
N LEU A 115 11.20 4.72 -5.23
CA LEU A 115 12.32 4.69 -6.17
C LEU A 115 12.71 6.08 -6.71
N ASP A 116 11.91 7.11 -6.43
CA ASP A 116 12.12 8.49 -6.88
C ASP A 116 12.40 8.59 -8.40
N LEU A 117 11.64 7.81 -9.18
CA LEU A 117 11.85 7.73 -10.62
C LEU A 117 11.24 8.94 -11.35
N PRO A 118 11.91 9.45 -12.42
CA PRO A 118 11.34 10.49 -13.27
C PRO A 118 10.02 10.06 -13.93
N ALA A 119 9.10 11.01 -14.08
CA ALA A 119 7.79 10.79 -14.70
C ALA A 119 7.89 10.23 -16.12
N GLU A 120 8.89 10.67 -16.89
CA GLU A 120 9.13 10.22 -18.25
C GLU A 120 9.46 8.72 -18.30
N CYS A 121 10.35 8.26 -17.41
CA CYS A 121 10.75 6.85 -17.33
C CYS A 121 9.56 5.95 -16.94
N VAL A 122 8.73 6.41 -16.00
CA VAL A 122 7.56 5.67 -15.55
C VAL A 122 6.48 5.63 -16.64
N ALA A 123 6.21 6.76 -17.31
CA ALA A 123 5.26 6.85 -18.40
C ALA A 123 5.68 5.97 -19.61
N GLU A 124 6.97 5.93 -19.93
CA GLU A 124 7.52 5.04 -20.95
C GLU A 124 7.28 3.57 -20.57
N ALA A 125 7.59 3.18 -19.33
CA ALA A 125 7.37 1.81 -18.87
C ALA A 125 5.89 1.41 -18.91
N LEU A 126 4.96 2.27 -18.50
CA LEU A 126 3.53 2.01 -18.62
C LEU A 126 3.10 1.77 -20.09
N SER A 127 3.68 2.54 -21.01
CA SER A 127 3.42 2.42 -22.45
C SER A 127 3.98 1.10 -23.01
N MET A 128 5.22 0.76 -22.66
CA MET A 128 5.86 -0.51 -23.06
C MET A 128 5.11 -1.73 -22.52
N CYS A 129 4.63 -1.65 -21.27
CA CYS A 129 3.84 -2.69 -20.63
C CYS A 129 2.38 -2.73 -21.09
N ARG A 130 1.95 -1.82 -21.97
CA ARG A 130 0.58 -1.69 -22.50
C ARG A 130 -0.49 -1.54 -21.40
N ILE A 131 -0.15 -0.78 -20.36
CA ILE A 131 -1.04 -0.50 -19.25
C ILE A 131 -1.35 0.99 -19.05
N SER A 132 -0.80 1.87 -19.89
CA SER A 132 -1.05 3.33 -19.83
C SER A 132 -2.54 3.66 -19.79
N GLU A 133 -3.33 3.03 -20.65
CA GLU A 133 -4.77 3.29 -20.82
C GLU A 133 -5.64 2.62 -19.77
N ARG A 134 -5.07 1.84 -18.85
CA ARG A 134 -5.87 1.20 -17.79
C ARG A 134 -6.36 2.28 -16.84
N GLN A 135 -7.63 2.17 -16.44
CA GLN A 135 -8.28 3.19 -15.63
C GLN A 135 -8.60 2.73 -14.22
N VAL A 136 -8.43 3.66 -13.29
CA VAL A 136 -8.95 3.57 -11.92
C VAL A 136 -10.02 4.62 -11.71
N CYS A 137 -11.04 4.27 -10.94
CA CYS A 137 -12.06 5.19 -10.47
C CYS A 137 -11.70 5.61 -9.05
N VAL A 138 -11.43 6.89 -8.86
CA VAL A 138 -11.19 7.49 -7.55
C VAL A 138 -12.42 8.29 -7.15
N ARG A 139 -13.02 7.92 -6.02
CA ARG A 139 -14.11 8.66 -5.39
C ARG A 139 -13.64 9.23 -4.09
N TRP A 140 -14.00 10.47 -3.82
CA TRP A 140 -13.72 11.08 -2.53
C TRP A 140 -14.86 11.98 -2.09
N TRP A 141 -15.03 12.06 -0.78
CA TRP A 141 -16.09 12.85 -0.15
C TRP A 141 -15.47 14.05 0.52
N LYS A 142 -15.90 15.25 0.12
CA LYS A 142 -15.45 16.50 0.72
C LYS A 142 -16.43 16.98 1.80
N LEU A 143 -15.88 17.42 2.92
CA LEU A 143 -16.60 18.10 3.98
C LEU A 143 -17.23 19.37 3.40
N GLY A 144 -18.53 19.55 3.61
CA GLY A 144 -19.23 20.75 3.17
C GLY A 144 -18.60 22.01 3.77
N ARG A 145 -18.35 23.00 2.91
CA ARG A 145 -17.74 24.28 3.32
C ARG A 145 -18.73 25.09 4.15
N TRP A 146 -18.22 25.94 5.04
CA TRP A 146 -19.03 26.93 5.74
C TRP A 146 -19.28 28.13 4.83
N PHE A 147 -20.54 28.55 4.70
CA PHE A 147 -20.96 29.70 3.92
C PHE A 147 -22.04 30.48 4.68
N TYR A 148 -21.79 31.76 4.99
CA TYR A 148 -22.66 32.61 5.81
C TYR A 148 -23.13 31.97 7.13
N GLY A 149 -22.26 31.25 7.84
CA GLY A 149 -22.59 30.62 9.12
C GLY A 149 -23.41 29.32 9.01
N PHE A 150 -23.71 28.85 7.79
CA PHE A 150 -24.30 27.54 7.55
C PHE A 150 -23.26 26.60 6.95
N ARG A 151 -23.28 25.34 7.36
CA ARG A 151 -22.49 24.29 6.72
C ARG A 151 -23.22 23.81 5.47
N LEU A 152 -22.56 23.90 4.32
CA LEU A 152 -23.05 23.34 3.07
C LEU A 152 -23.06 21.80 3.13
N ARG A 153 -23.77 21.17 2.19
CA ARG A 153 -23.81 19.71 2.10
C ARG A 153 -22.43 19.17 1.72
N ASP A 154 -22.09 18.01 2.27
CA ASP A 154 -20.91 17.26 1.86
C ASP A 154 -21.01 16.89 0.36
N GLU A 155 -19.90 17.00 -0.34
CA GLU A 155 -19.80 16.76 -1.77
C GLU A 155 -19.17 15.40 -2.03
N SER A 156 -19.69 14.64 -2.99
CA SER A 156 -19.05 13.41 -3.47
C SER A 156 -18.54 13.62 -4.89
N LEU A 157 -17.23 13.45 -5.08
CA LEU A 157 -16.56 13.55 -6.37
C LEU A 157 -16.15 12.14 -6.83
N SER A 158 -16.21 11.91 -8.13
CA SER A 158 -15.83 10.64 -8.77
C SER A 158 -15.12 10.95 -10.08
N ARG A 159 -13.90 10.43 -10.26
CA ARG A 159 -13.11 10.59 -11.48
C ARG A 159 -12.57 9.25 -11.93
N ASN A 160 -12.71 8.97 -13.22
CA ASN A 160 -11.96 7.90 -13.88
C ASN A 160 -10.69 8.53 -14.44
N VAL A 161 -9.54 7.94 -14.13
CA VAL A 161 -8.22 8.42 -14.58
C VAL A 161 -7.42 7.24 -15.11
N THR A 162 -6.63 7.48 -16.16
CA THR A 162 -5.72 6.48 -16.68
C THR A 162 -4.43 6.42 -15.85
N LEU A 163 -3.73 5.30 -15.86
CA LEU A 163 -2.40 5.22 -15.25
C LEU A 163 -1.40 6.17 -15.92
N GLY A 164 -1.55 6.40 -17.24
CA GLY A 164 -0.74 7.36 -17.98
C GLY A 164 -0.94 8.82 -17.53
N ASP A 165 -2.18 9.22 -17.27
CA ASP A 165 -2.49 10.57 -16.78
C ASP A 165 -1.94 10.80 -15.37
N LEU A 166 -1.99 9.76 -14.52
CA LEU A 166 -1.38 9.79 -13.19
C LEU A 166 0.15 9.86 -13.26
N ALA A 167 0.79 9.13 -14.19
CA ALA A 167 2.24 9.19 -14.37
C ALA A 167 2.73 10.54 -14.88
N THR A 168 1.94 11.21 -15.72
CA THR A 168 2.30 12.49 -16.35
C THR A 168 1.79 13.71 -15.58
N SER A 169 1.27 13.52 -14.37
CA SER A 169 0.72 14.58 -13.52
C SER A 169 -0.38 15.44 -14.15
N LYS A 170 -1.12 14.89 -15.13
CA LYS A 170 -2.23 15.61 -15.78
C LYS A 170 -3.45 15.78 -14.88
N GLU A 171 -3.58 14.93 -13.85
CA GLU A 171 -4.71 14.87 -12.92
C GLU A 171 -4.28 15.28 -11.50
N GLU A 172 -3.84 16.53 -11.33
CA GLU A 172 -3.30 17.04 -10.06
C GLU A 172 -4.27 16.91 -8.88
N GLU A 173 -5.58 17.13 -9.10
CA GLU A 173 -6.57 17.00 -8.02
C GLU A 173 -6.64 15.55 -7.51
N VAL A 174 -6.69 14.59 -8.44
CA VAL A 174 -6.75 13.16 -8.10
C VAL A 174 -5.44 12.71 -7.46
N LEU A 175 -4.30 13.14 -7.98
CA LEU A 175 -2.99 12.86 -7.38
C LEU A 175 -2.88 13.45 -5.97
N GLY A 176 -3.39 14.68 -5.76
CA GLY A 176 -3.48 15.29 -4.44
C GLY A 176 -4.28 14.45 -3.46
N VAL A 177 -5.42 13.89 -3.90
CA VAL A 177 -6.25 12.99 -3.09
C VAL A 177 -5.55 11.65 -2.82
N LEU A 178 -4.88 11.07 -3.82
CA LEU A 178 -4.17 9.79 -3.68
C LEU A 178 -2.95 9.91 -2.75
N HIS A 179 -2.19 10.99 -2.83
CA HIS A 179 -1.01 11.21 -1.99
C HIS A 179 -1.37 11.63 -0.55
N ARG A 180 -2.38 12.50 -0.38
CA ARG A 180 -2.74 13.02 0.94
C ARG A 180 -3.71 12.10 1.69
N GLY A 181 -4.56 11.37 0.98
CA GLY A 181 -5.61 10.55 1.58
C GLY A 181 -6.74 11.39 2.21
N ALA A 182 -7.44 10.80 3.19
CA ALA A 182 -8.56 11.43 3.89
C ALA A 182 -8.09 12.43 4.97
N ILE A 183 -7.61 13.59 4.53
CA ILE A 183 -7.10 14.66 5.40
C ILE A 183 -7.96 15.92 5.27
N HIS A 184 -8.22 16.60 6.40
CA HIS A 184 -8.97 17.86 6.52
C HIS A 184 -10.36 17.83 5.87
N GLU A 185 -10.42 18.32 4.63
CA GLU A 185 -11.63 18.49 3.85
C GLU A 185 -12.03 17.20 3.13
N VAL A 186 -11.16 16.19 3.05
CA VAL A 186 -11.51 14.87 2.48
C VAL A 186 -11.84 13.88 3.61
N LEU A 187 -13.11 13.48 3.69
CA LEU A 187 -13.64 12.58 4.71
C LEU A 187 -13.31 11.11 4.43
N ARG A 188 -13.28 10.74 3.14
CA ARG A 188 -13.12 9.37 2.68
C ARG A 188 -12.58 9.38 1.26
N VAL A 189 -11.73 8.41 0.95
CA VAL A 189 -11.30 8.07 -0.40
C VAL A 189 -11.66 6.61 -0.66
N GLN A 190 -12.20 6.33 -1.84
CA GLN A 190 -12.46 4.99 -2.33
C GLN A 190 -11.84 4.87 -3.71
N ILE A 191 -11.04 3.82 -3.91
CA ILE A 191 -10.41 3.52 -5.18
C ILE A 191 -10.97 2.18 -5.67
N SER A 192 -11.37 2.11 -6.93
CA SER A 192 -11.78 0.86 -7.57
C SER A 192 -11.26 0.78 -8.99
N ALA A 193 -11.24 -0.40 -9.58
CA ALA A 193 -11.12 -0.51 -11.03
C ALA A 193 -12.24 0.31 -11.69
N ALA A 194 -11.93 1.03 -12.77
CA ALA A 194 -12.96 1.74 -13.51
C ALA A 194 -13.95 0.73 -14.11
N LYS A 195 -15.24 1.02 -13.98
CA LYS A 195 -16.26 0.27 -14.71
C LYS A 195 -16.17 0.69 -16.19
N PRO A 196 -16.37 -0.23 -17.15
CA PRO A 196 -16.52 0.19 -18.54
C PRO A 196 -17.65 1.22 -18.61
N GLU A 197 -17.42 2.30 -19.35
CA GLU A 197 -18.46 3.30 -19.58
C GLU A 197 -19.68 2.57 -20.15
N CYS A 198 -20.78 2.59 -19.41
CA CYS A 198 -22.03 2.06 -19.91
C CYS A 198 -22.44 2.98 -21.06
N THR A 199 -22.29 2.50 -22.30
CA THR A 199 -22.85 3.19 -23.47
C THR A 199 -24.33 3.41 -23.20
N PRO A 200 -24.83 4.65 -23.15
CA PRO A 200 -26.27 4.87 -23.09
C PRO A 200 -26.85 4.35 -24.42
N TRP A 201 -27.79 3.41 -24.31
CA TRP A 201 -28.55 2.87 -25.44
C TRP A 201 -29.52 3.93 -25.96
#